data_AF-A0A1H5WUD4-F1
#
_entry.id   AF-A0A1H5WUD4-F1
#
_cell.length_a   1.000
_cell.length_b   1.000
_cell.length_c   1.000
_cell.angle_alpha   90.00
_cell.angle_beta   90.00
_cell.angle_gamma   90.00
#
_symmetry.space_group_name_H-M   'P 1'
#
loop_
_entity.id
_entity.type
_entity.pdbx_description
1 polymer ?
#
loop_
_entity_poly.entity_id
_entity_poly.type
_entity_poly.pdbx_seq_one_letter_code
_entity_poly.pdbx_strand_id
1 'polypeptide(L)'
;MMIRRMCGYISVLTMSVVLSACSGNQVADQPSALTSADVVEVFYSQRAGALSGRWLIQSIGDRAIDTTKPLVIAFDDRSRVGGLAGCNRFLGDYMLTGNEELALQSIKVTRRICADPVMMQERLLLNRLENVYTSRFTPEGALLLFFDENEKPIRLSRDPESVVESSGVNPARLVAQNQG
;
A
#
# COMPACT_ATOMS: atom_id res chain seq x y z
N MET A 1 72.17 -7.26 -23.87
CA MET A 1 72.92 -6.00 -23.96
C MET A 1 72.73 -5.27 -22.63
N MET A 2 73.73 -5.36 -21.76
CA MET A 2 73.82 -4.62 -20.50
C MET A 2 74.16 -3.16 -20.80
N ILE A 3 73.61 -2.21 -20.04
CA ILE A 3 74.37 -1.05 -19.55
C ILE A 3 73.77 -0.61 -18.22
N ARG A 4 74.66 -0.62 -17.22
CA ARG A 4 74.50 -0.23 -15.82
C ARG A 4 74.41 1.30 -15.72
N ARG A 5 73.64 1.79 -14.74
CA ARG A 5 74.00 3.01 -14.01
C ARG A 5 73.94 2.71 -12.51
N MET A 6 75.09 2.78 -11.86
CA MET A 6 75.27 2.66 -10.42
C MET A 6 75.65 4.04 -9.84
N CYS A 7 75.39 4.13 -8.53
CA CYS A 7 75.99 5.00 -7.52
C CYS A 7 75.47 6.44 -7.37
N GLY A 8 74.77 6.62 -6.25
CA GLY A 8 74.50 7.88 -5.57
C GLY A 8 73.94 7.59 -4.19
N TYR A 9 74.71 6.91 -3.34
CA TYR A 9 74.38 6.69 -1.93
C TYR A 9 74.70 7.99 -1.17
N ILE A 10 73.67 8.71 -0.72
CA ILE A 10 73.82 9.71 0.34
C ILE A 10 72.95 9.22 1.50
N SER A 11 73.64 8.62 2.47
CA SER A 11 73.12 8.27 3.78
C SER A 11 73.24 9.49 4.68
N VAL A 12 72.12 10.02 5.21
CA VAL A 12 71.99 10.48 6.61
C VAL A 12 70.50 10.41 6.99
N LEU A 13 70.23 9.64 8.05
CA LEU A 13 68.97 9.58 8.79
C LEU A 13 68.55 10.95 9.36
N THR A 14 67.30 11.35 9.15
CA THR A 14 66.49 11.95 10.23
C THR A 14 65.06 11.43 10.15
N MET A 15 64.70 10.72 11.21
CA MET A 15 63.41 10.16 11.57
C MET A 15 62.30 11.21 11.61
N SER A 16 61.25 11.00 10.83
CA SER A 16 59.87 11.40 11.16
C SER A 16 58.92 10.52 10.37
N VAL A 17 58.66 9.35 10.95
CA VAL A 17 57.50 8.54 10.60
C VAL A 17 56.28 9.38 10.96
N VAL A 18 55.62 9.97 9.97
CA VAL A 18 54.27 10.51 10.14
C VAL A 18 53.32 9.39 9.73
N LEU A 19 53.02 8.51 10.68
CA LEU A 19 51.84 7.66 10.63
C LEU A 19 50.64 8.60 10.74
N SER A 20 50.13 9.07 9.60
CA SER A 20 48.82 9.70 9.56
C SER A 20 47.78 8.60 9.75
N ALA A 21 47.57 8.22 11.01
CA ALA A 21 46.45 7.40 11.41
C ALA A 21 45.17 8.19 11.12
N CYS A 22 44.51 7.89 10.01
CA CYS A 22 43.11 8.22 9.88
C CYS A 22 42.35 7.28 10.84
N SER A 23 42.14 7.73 12.07
CA SER A 23 41.04 7.25 12.90
C SER A 23 39.74 7.75 12.26
N GLY A 24 39.31 7.06 11.21
CA GLY A 24 37.92 7.06 10.78
C GLY A 24 37.17 6.09 11.67
N ASN A 25 36.36 6.64 12.59
CA ASN A 25 35.45 5.86 13.42
C ASN A 25 34.51 5.01 12.55
N GLN A 26 34.25 3.79 13.04
CA GLN A 26 33.38 2.78 12.49
C GLN A 26 31.99 3.32 12.09
N VAL A 27 31.48 2.88 10.94
CA VAL A 27 30.18 2.21 10.94
C VAL A 27 30.41 0.91 10.19
N ALA A 28 30.58 -0.17 10.96
CA ALA A 28 30.37 -1.51 10.45
C ALA A 28 28.91 -1.58 10.03
N ASP A 29 28.64 -1.33 8.76
CA ASP A 29 27.36 -1.62 8.11
C ASP A 29 27.30 -3.14 7.89
N GLN A 30 27.26 -3.90 9.00
CA GLN A 30 26.80 -5.27 8.99
C GLN A 30 25.28 -5.20 9.14
N PRO A 31 24.49 -5.70 8.18
CA PRO A 31 23.08 -5.91 8.44
C PRO A 31 23.00 -6.91 9.59
N SER A 32 22.52 -6.43 10.74
CA SER A 32 22.11 -7.29 11.84
C SER A 32 21.14 -8.31 11.25
N ALA A 33 21.34 -9.60 11.54
CA ALA A 33 20.46 -10.65 11.04
C ALA A 33 19.00 -10.26 11.35
N LEU A 34 18.18 -10.14 10.29
CA LEU A 34 16.77 -9.78 10.42
C LEU A 34 16.10 -10.77 11.38
N THR A 35 15.44 -10.25 12.41
CA THR A 35 14.67 -11.09 13.30
C THR A 35 13.37 -11.50 12.62
N SER A 36 12.70 -12.53 13.15
CA SER A 36 11.37 -12.91 12.67
C SER A 36 10.33 -11.79 12.84
N ALA A 37 10.53 -10.85 13.76
CA ALA A 37 9.67 -9.67 13.90
C ALA A 37 9.91 -8.64 12.79
N ASP A 38 11.18 -8.41 12.40
CA ASP A 38 11.53 -7.46 11.35
C ASP A 38 11.00 -7.90 9.99
N VAL A 39 11.06 -9.19 9.68
CA VAL A 39 10.49 -9.71 8.43
C VAL A 39 8.97 -9.60 8.41
N VAL A 40 8.28 -9.80 9.55
CA VAL A 40 6.82 -9.64 9.66
C VAL A 40 6.40 -8.20 9.36
N GLU A 41 7.13 -7.21 9.89
CA GLU A 41 6.86 -5.79 9.62
C GLU A 41 7.04 -5.44 8.13
N VAL A 42 8.09 -5.97 7.48
CA VAL A 42 8.33 -5.78 6.04
C VAL A 42 7.20 -6.38 5.21
N PHE A 43 6.77 -7.61 5.50
CA PHE A 43 5.64 -8.24 4.79
C PHE A 43 4.33 -7.47 5.01
N TYR A 44 4.07 -7.03 6.25
CA TYR A 44 2.90 -6.22 6.55
C TYR A 44 2.90 -4.92 5.73
N SER A 45 4.01 -4.17 5.76
CA SER A 45 4.16 -2.93 5.02
C SER A 45 3.97 -3.12 3.51
N GLN A 46 4.53 -4.20 2.93
CA GLN A 46 4.36 -4.50 1.52
C GLN A 46 2.90 -4.82 1.17
N ARG A 47 2.22 -5.63 1.99
CA ARG A 47 0.80 -5.97 1.78
C ARG A 47 -0.10 -4.75 2.00
N ALA A 48 0.12 -3.98 3.05
CA ALA A 48 -0.59 -2.74 3.31
C ALA A 48 -0.39 -1.75 2.17
N GLY A 49 0.84 -1.60 1.66
CA GLY A 49 1.16 -0.78 0.49
C GLY A 49 0.47 -1.25 -0.79
N ALA A 50 0.35 -2.56 -1.00
CA ALA A 50 -0.37 -3.11 -2.14
C ALA A 50 -1.89 -2.85 -2.07
N LEU A 51 -2.48 -2.95 -0.87
CA LEU A 51 -3.90 -2.65 -0.64
C LEU A 51 -4.20 -1.15 -0.60
N SER A 52 -3.21 -0.33 -0.26
CA SER A 52 -3.37 1.10 -0.04
C SER A 52 -3.98 1.80 -1.26
N GLY A 53 -4.81 2.79 -0.97
CA GLY A 53 -5.52 3.60 -1.95
C GLY A 53 -7.00 3.26 -2.04
N ARG A 54 -7.63 3.82 -3.07
CA ARG A 54 -9.08 3.72 -3.29
C ARG A 54 -9.43 2.69 -4.36
N TRP A 55 -10.52 2.01 -4.14
CA TRP A 55 -11.01 0.91 -4.96
C TRP A 55 -12.51 1.08 -5.22
N LEU A 56 -12.91 0.88 -6.48
CA LEU A 56 -14.29 0.77 -6.88
C LEU A 56 -14.73 -0.68 -6.76
N ILE A 57 -15.85 -0.92 -6.11
CA ILE A 57 -16.48 -2.24 -6.08
C ILE A 57 -17.19 -2.44 -7.42
N GLN A 58 -16.92 -3.57 -8.09
CA GLN A 58 -17.49 -3.91 -9.39
C GLN A 58 -18.60 -4.97 -9.28
N SER A 59 -18.49 -5.87 -8.30
CA SER A 59 -19.49 -6.90 -8.02
C SER A 59 -19.49 -7.29 -6.55
N ILE A 60 -20.63 -7.78 -6.05
CA ILE A 60 -20.77 -8.37 -4.72
C ILE A 60 -21.25 -9.81 -4.92
N GLY A 61 -20.30 -10.75 -4.91
CA GLY A 61 -20.56 -12.12 -5.33
C GLY A 61 -21.03 -12.20 -6.79
N ASP A 62 -22.10 -12.95 -7.03
CA ASP A 62 -22.72 -13.09 -8.35
C ASP A 62 -23.66 -11.93 -8.75
N ARG A 63 -23.82 -10.92 -7.89
CA ARG A 63 -24.75 -9.82 -8.14
C ARG A 63 -24.06 -8.65 -8.83
N ALA A 64 -24.67 -8.21 -9.92
CA ALA A 64 -24.39 -6.90 -10.49
C ALA A 64 -24.82 -5.81 -9.50
N ILE A 65 -24.06 -4.72 -9.46
CA ILE A 65 -24.34 -3.58 -8.58
C ILE A 65 -25.13 -2.51 -9.32
N ASP A 66 -26.01 -1.84 -8.59
CA ASP A 66 -26.57 -0.56 -8.99
C ASP A 66 -25.46 0.51 -8.91
N THR A 67 -25.17 1.14 -10.04
CA THR A 67 -24.12 2.16 -10.19
C THR A 67 -24.64 3.58 -10.00
N THR A 68 -25.94 3.77 -9.73
CA THR A 68 -26.56 5.08 -9.45
C THR A 68 -25.94 5.76 -8.23
N LYS A 69 -25.43 4.96 -7.28
CA LYS A 69 -24.60 5.43 -6.17
C LYS A 69 -23.27 4.65 -6.16
N PRO A 70 -22.12 5.33 -6.05
CA PRO A 70 -20.84 4.64 -6.10
C PRO A 70 -20.65 3.75 -4.87
N LEU A 71 -20.03 2.59 -5.10
CA LEU A 71 -19.53 1.70 -4.05
C LEU A 71 -18.01 1.78 -4.05
N VAL A 72 -17.44 2.31 -2.97
CA VAL A 72 -16.00 2.60 -2.85
C VAL A 72 -15.50 2.09 -1.52
N ILE A 73 -14.31 1.51 -1.52
CA ILE A 73 -13.53 1.20 -0.32
C ILE A 73 -12.12 1.77 -0.47
N ALA A 74 -11.55 2.23 0.62
CA ALA A 74 -10.21 2.78 0.68
C ALA A 74 -9.48 2.20 1.88
N PHE A 75 -8.23 1.81 1.66
CA PHE A 75 -7.32 1.33 2.69
C PHE A 75 -6.21 2.38 2.83
N ASP A 76 -5.89 2.77 4.06
CA ASP A 76 -4.75 3.65 4.33
C ASP A 76 -3.55 2.89 4.88
N ASP A 77 -2.43 3.59 5.05
CA ASP A 77 -1.17 3.05 5.59
C ASP A 77 -1.18 2.88 7.11
N ARG A 78 -2.28 3.22 7.79
CA ARG A 78 -2.45 3.17 9.25
C ARG A 78 -3.49 2.13 9.67
N SER A 79 -3.66 1.09 8.86
CA SER A 79 -4.58 -0.02 9.15
C SER A 79 -6.05 0.40 9.25
N ARG A 80 -6.44 1.51 8.60
CA ARG A 80 -7.83 1.95 8.56
C ARG A 80 -8.45 1.68 7.21
N VAL A 81 -9.73 1.35 7.26
CA VAL A 81 -10.56 1.13 6.08
C VAL A 81 -11.77 2.05 6.14
N GLY A 82 -12.21 2.54 5.00
CA GLY A 82 -13.44 3.32 4.93
C GLY A 82 -13.93 3.46 3.51
N GLY A 83 -15.10 4.05 3.34
CA GLY A 83 -15.67 4.14 2.01
C GLY A 83 -17.10 4.62 1.94
N LEU A 84 -17.71 4.38 0.79
CA LEU A 84 -19.10 4.62 0.50
C LEU A 84 -19.75 3.29 0.13
N ALA A 85 -20.74 2.86 0.89
CA ALA A 85 -21.50 1.63 0.64
C ALA A 85 -22.81 1.92 -0.13
N GLY A 86 -22.83 2.99 -0.93
CA GLY A 86 -24.01 3.47 -1.65
C GLY A 86 -24.59 4.71 -0.97
N CYS A 87 -25.53 4.53 -0.03
CA CYS A 87 -26.17 5.66 0.67
C CYS A 87 -25.30 6.22 1.80
N ASN A 88 -24.68 5.32 2.55
CA ASN A 88 -23.94 5.60 3.76
C ASN A 88 -22.45 5.42 3.59
N ARG A 89 -21.72 6.19 4.40
CA ARG A 89 -20.28 6.03 4.56
C ARG A 89 -20.01 5.03 5.65
N PHE A 90 -18.92 4.28 5.51
CA PHE A 90 -18.42 3.41 6.55
C PHE A 90 -16.95 3.71 6.85
N LEU A 91 -16.54 3.36 8.06
CA LEU A 91 -15.20 3.53 8.61
C LEU A 91 -14.92 2.32 9.51
N GLY A 92 -13.69 1.87 9.58
CA GLY A 92 -13.26 0.79 10.44
C GLY A 92 -11.75 0.62 10.37
N ASP A 93 -11.30 -0.51 10.88
CA ASP A 93 -9.90 -0.92 10.87
C ASP A 93 -9.77 -2.18 10.01
N TYR A 94 -8.55 -2.51 9.61
CA TYR A 94 -8.26 -3.79 8.98
C TYR A 94 -6.98 -4.40 9.52
N MET A 95 -6.93 -5.73 9.54
CA MET A 95 -5.79 -6.50 9.98
C MET A 95 -5.30 -7.40 8.85
N LEU A 96 -3.99 -7.46 8.68
CA LEU A 96 -3.33 -8.37 7.74
C LEU A 96 -2.52 -9.37 8.55
N THR A 97 -2.71 -10.64 8.24
CA THR A 97 -1.97 -11.74 8.83
C THR A 97 -1.52 -12.69 7.72
N GLY A 98 -0.37 -13.33 7.92
CA GLY A 98 0.21 -14.22 6.92
C GLY A 98 0.29 -13.60 5.51
N ASN A 99 0.11 -14.44 4.51
CA ASN A 99 0.33 -14.06 3.10
C ASN A 99 -0.91 -13.47 2.42
N GLU A 100 -2.11 -13.90 2.81
CA GLU A 100 -3.35 -13.52 2.10
C GLU A 100 -4.49 -13.10 3.02
N GLU A 101 -4.41 -13.39 4.33
CA GLU A 101 -5.50 -13.10 5.26
C GLU A 101 -5.67 -11.58 5.40
N LEU A 102 -6.93 -11.18 5.40
CA LEU A 102 -7.39 -9.81 5.59
C LEU A 102 -8.69 -9.91 6.37
N ALA A 103 -8.78 -9.20 7.48
CA ALA A 103 -10.02 -9.06 8.24
C ALA A 103 -10.35 -7.58 8.41
N LEU A 104 -11.62 -7.21 8.19
CA LEU A 104 -12.12 -5.88 8.52
C LEU A 104 -12.70 -5.90 9.94
N GLN A 105 -12.43 -4.85 10.70
CA GLN A 105 -12.76 -4.76 12.11
C GLN A 105 -13.47 -3.44 12.43
N SER A 106 -14.28 -3.47 13.48
CA SER A 106 -14.88 -2.25 14.06
C SER A 106 -15.65 -1.39 13.05
N ILE A 107 -16.33 -1.99 12.07
CA ILE A 107 -17.05 -1.25 11.03
C ILE A 107 -18.16 -0.41 11.67
N LYS A 108 -18.11 0.89 11.41
CA LYS A 108 -19.10 1.90 11.80
C LYS A 108 -19.67 2.54 10.56
N VAL A 109 -20.98 2.80 10.57
CA VAL A 109 -21.72 3.27 9.39
C VAL A 109 -22.54 4.50 9.76
N THR A 110 -22.59 5.48 8.85
CA THR A 110 -23.51 6.62 9.01
C THR A 110 -24.97 6.17 8.85
N ARG A 111 -25.93 7.03 9.21
CA ARG A 111 -27.36 6.73 9.02
C ARG A 111 -28.03 7.80 8.18
N ARG A 112 -28.14 7.54 6.88
CA ARG A 112 -28.89 8.29 5.87
C ARG A 112 -29.93 7.39 5.26
N ILE A 113 -31.05 7.97 4.89
CA ILE A 113 -32.14 7.29 4.19
C ILE A 113 -32.01 7.57 2.70
N CYS A 114 -32.07 6.52 1.89
CA CYS A 114 -32.12 6.57 0.44
C CYS A 114 -33.25 5.66 -0.07
N ALA A 115 -33.41 5.55 -1.39
CA ALA A 115 -34.32 4.60 -2.00
C ALA A 115 -33.99 3.14 -1.59
N ASP A 116 -35.02 2.31 -1.44
CA ASP A 116 -34.89 0.95 -0.93
C ASP A 116 -33.88 0.07 -1.67
N PRO A 117 -33.78 0.08 -3.02
CA PRO A 117 -32.78 -0.71 -3.73
C PRO A 117 -31.34 -0.39 -3.31
N VAL A 118 -31.03 0.91 -3.11
CA VAL A 118 -29.71 1.37 -2.66
C VAL A 118 -29.43 0.91 -1.24
N MET A 119 -30.43 1.01 -0.35
CA MET A 119 -30.30 0.55 1.04
C MET A 119 -30.15 -0.97 1.16
N MET A 120 -30.79 -1.74 0.27
CA MET A 120 -30.63 -3.20 0.21
C MET A 120 -29.20 -3.58 -0.24
N GLN A 121 -28.69 -2.93 -1.29
CA GLN A 121 -27.32 -3.12 -1.75
C GLN A 121 -26.29 -2.74 -0.68
N GLU A 122 -26.50 -1.63 0.02
CA GLU A 122 -25.64 -1.19 1.12
C GLU A 122 -25.54 -2.26 2.21
N ARG A 123 -26.68 -2.77 2.70
CA ARG A 123 -26.70 -3.81 3.73
C ARG A 123 -26.01 -5.09 3.28
N LEU A 124 -26.23 -5.48 2.02
CA LEU A 124 -25.57 -6.64 1.43
C LEU A 124 -24.05 -6.46 1.45
N LEU A 125 -23.56 -5.33 0.94
CA LEU A 125 -22.12 -5.04 0.91
C LEU A 125 -21.52 -5.06 2.32
N LEU A 126 -22.12 -4.33 3.27
CA LEU A 126 -21.60 -4.23 4.64
C LEU A 126 -21.55 -5.59 5.33
N ASN A 127 -22.59 -6.42 5.16
CA ASN A 127 -22.60 -7.78 5.71
C ASN A 127 -21.47 -8.64 5.12
N ARG A 128 -21.17 -8.53 3.82
CA ARG A 128 -20.04 -9.28 3.24
C ARG A 128 -18.68 -8.75 3.72
N LEU A 129 -18.54 -7.42 3.83
CA LEU A 129 -17.32 -6.77 4.32
C LEU A 129 -16.98 -7.19 5.76
N GLU A 130 -17.98 -7.37 6.62
CA GLU A 130 -17.81 -7.87 8.00
C GLU A 130 -17.28 -9.31 8.07
N ASN A 131 -17.44 -10.10 7.00
CA ASN A 131 -17.04 -11.51 6.95
C ASN A 131 -15.79 -11.76 6.09
N VAL A 132 -15.13 -10.70 5.59
CA VAL A 132 -13.91 -10.87 4.80
C VAL A 132 -12.83 -11.53 5.65
N TYR A 133 -12.26 -12.62 5.12
CA TYR A 133 -11.17 -13.37 5.77
C TYR A 133 -9.91 -13.46 4.89
N THR A 134 -10.00 -13.15 3.60
CA THR A 134 -8.88 -13.27 2.66
C THR A 134 -8.97 -12.25 1.54
N SER A 135 -7.80 -11.82 1.07
CA SER A 135 -7.63 -10.93 -0.08
C SER A 135 -6.67 -11.52 -1.10
N ARG A 136 -6.98 -11.37 -2.40
CA ARG A 136 -6.07 -11.74 -3.49
C ARG A 136 -6.09 -10.73 -4.62
N PHE A 137 -4.94 -10.55 -5.26
CA PHE A 137 -4.86 -9.79 -6.50
C PHE A 137 -4.94 -10.73 -7.69
N THR A 138 -5.69 -10.33 -8.73
CA THR A 138 -5.65 -11.00 -10.03
C THR A 138 -4.47 -10.46 -10.87
N PRO A 139 -4.02 -11.19 -11.91
CA PRO A 139 -2.95 -10.70 -12.80
C PRO A 139 -3.29 -9.37 -13.49
N GLU A 140 -4.57 -9.07 -13.67
CA GLU A 140 -5.06 -7.82 -14.28
C GLU A 140 -5.14 -6.66 -13.26
N GLY A 141 -4.72 -6.89 -12.00
CA GLY A 141 -4.68 -5.87 -10.95
C GLY A 141 -6.00 -5.64 -10.23
N ALA A 142 -6.99 -6.51 -10.39
CA ALA A 142 -8.20 -6.46 -9.57
C ALA A 142 -7.93 -7.03 -8.18
N LEU A 143 -8.53 -6.41 -7.16
CA LEU A 143 -8.52 -6.93 -5.79
C LEU A 143 -9.79 -7.76 -5.56
N LEU A 144 -9.63 -8.96 -5.02
CA LEU A 144 -10.70 -9.87 -4.64
C LEU A 144 -10.76 -9.99 -3.11
N LEU A 145 -11.94 -9.79 -2.53
CA LEU A 145 -12.19 -10.00 -1.10
C LEU A 145 -13.10 -11.22 -0.93
N PHE A 146 -12.56 -12.25 -0.27
CA PHE A 146 -13.26 -13.49 0.03
C PHE A 146 -13.90 -13.40 1.41
N PHE A 147 -15.19 -13.74 1.48
CA PHE A 147 -16.01 -13.65 2.69
C PHE A 147 -16.83 -14.92 2.96
N ASP A 148 -16.98 -15.78 1.95
CA ASP A 148 -17.59 -17.10 2.03
C ASP A 148 -16.89 -18.00 0.99
N GLU A 149 -16.63 -19.26 1.33
CA GLU A 149 -15.95 -20.21 0.44
C GLU A 149 -16.83 -20.67 -0.75
N ASN A 150 -18.15 -20.53 -0.61
CA ASN A 150 -19.15 -20.99 -1.58
C ASN A 150 -19.70 -19.86 -2.45
N GLU A 151 -19.40 -18.60 -2.12
CA GLU A 151 -19.79 -17.44 -2.91
C GLU A 151 -18.60 -16.87 -3.68
N LYS A 152 -18.88 -16.21 -4.82
CA LYS A 152 -17.84 -15.45 -5.51
C LYS A 152 -17.37 -14.29 -4.62
N PRO A 153 -16.09 -13.90 -4.72
CA PRO A 153 -15.57 -12.78 -3.94
C PRO A 153 -16.20 -11.45 -4.37
N ILE A 154 -16.08 -10.44 -3.51
CA ILE A 154 -16.26 -9.06 -3.92
C ILE A 154 -15.11 -8.71 -4.85
N ARG A 155 -15.42 -8.24 -6.07
CA ARG A 155 -14.39 -7.81 -7.03
C ARG A 155 -14.26 -6.30 -7.00
N LEU A 156 -13.02 -5.84 -6.96
CA LEU A 156 -12.68 -4.43 -6.93
C LEU A 156 -11.66 -4.08 -8.00
N SER A 157 -11.78 -2.88 -8.55
CA SER A 157 -10.78 -2.27 -9.43
C SER A 157 -10.21 -1.02 -8.77
N ARG A 158 -8.98 -0.63 -9.13
CA ARG A 158 -8.44 0.67 -8.74
C ARG A 158 -9.41 1.78 -9.14
N ASP A 159 -9.65 2.71 -8.24
CA ASP A 159 -10.39 3.94 -8.53
C ASP A 159 -9.48 4.88 -9.33
N PRO A 160 -9.78 5.19 -10.61
CA PRO A 160 -8.93 6.04 -11.43
C PRO A 160 -8.75 7.45 -10.85
N GLU A 161 -9.71 7.93 -10.05
CA GLU A 161 -9.62 9.24 -9.39
C GLU A 161 -8.47 9.29 -8.36
N SER A 162 -8.08 8.15 -7.79
CA SER A 162 -6.95 8.07 -6.85
C SER A 162 -5.57 8.31 -7.47
N VAL A 163 -5.44 8.17 -8.79
CA VAL A 163 -4.19 8.45 -9.54
C VAL A 163 -4.06 9.94 -9.86
N VAL A 164 -5.19 10.65 -9.95
CA VAL A 164 -5.24 12.07 -10.29
C VAL A 164 -4.81 12.93 -9.10
N GLU A 165 -5.20 12.54 -7.88
CA GLU A 165 -4.90 13.30 -6.66
C GLU A 165 -3.42 13.22 -6.24
N SER A 166 -2.74 12.09 -6.49
CA SER A 166 -1.30 11.96 -6.24
C SER A 166 -0.42 12.66 -7.30
N SER A 167 -1.00 13.03 -8.44
CA SER A 167 -0.29 13.70 -9.54
C SER A 167 -0.39 15.23 -9.50
N GLY A 168 -1.03 15.82 -8.48
CA GLY A 168 -1.16 17.28 -8.34
C GLY A 168 -2.02 17.96 -9.41
N VAL A 169 -2.77 17.20 -10.21
CA VAL A 169 -3.67 17.75 -11.22
C VAL A 169 -5.06 17.83 -10.62
N ASN A 170 -5.44 19.01 -10.11
CA ASN A 170 -6.82 19.27 -9.71
C ASN A 170 -7.71 19.36 -10.97
N PRO A 171 -8.64 18.42 -11.24
CA PRO A 171 -9.50 18.47 -12.41
C PRO A 171 -10.48 19.67 -12.37
N ALA A 172 -10.70 20.29 -11.20
CA ALA A 172 -11.48 21.52 -11.08
C ALA A 172 -10.78 22.74 -11.74
N ARG A 173 -9.50 22.63 -12.13
CA ARG A 173 -8.78 23.72 -12.82
C ARG A 173 -8.92 23.69 -14.34
N LEU A 174 -9.43 22.60 -14.94
CA LEU A 174 -9.60 22.48 -16.39
C LEU A 174 -10.93 23.04 -16.91
N VAL A 175 -11.91 23.28 -16.04
CA VAL A 175 -13.22 23.85 -16.44
C VAL A 175 -13.24 25.38 -16.36
N ALA A 176 -12.26 26.01 -15.72
CA ALA A 176 -12.22 27.46 -15.51
C ALA A 176 -11.45 28.27 -16.59
N GLN A 177 -10.98 27.64 -17.68
CA GLN A 177 -10.22 28.34 -18.73
C GLN A 177 -10.91 28.44 -20.09
N ASN A 178 -12.13 27.92 -20.24
CA ASN A 178 -12.91 28.00 -21.48
C ASN A 178 -14.29 28.63 -21.27
N GLN A 179 -14.31 29.82 -20.69
CA GLN A 179 -15.42 30.78 -20.82
C GLN A 179 -14.82 32.16 -21.08
N GLY A 180 -14.45 32.37 -22.34
CA GLY A 180 -14.34 33.69 -22.96
C GLY A 180 -15.57 33.92 -23.82
#